data_AF-A0A3P7LH55-F1
#
_entry.id   AF-A0A3P7LH55-F1
#
_cell.length_a   1.000
_cell.length_b   1.000
_cell.length_c   1.000
_cell.angle_alpha   90.00
_cell.angle_beta   90.00
_cell.angle_gamma   90.00
#
_symmetry.space_group_name_H-M   'P 1'
#
loop_
_entity.id
_entity.type
_entity.pdbx_description
1 polymer ?
#
loop_
_entity_poly.entity_id
_entity_poly.type
_entity_poly.pdbx_seq_one_letter_code
_entity_poly.pdbx_strand_id
1 'polypeptide(L)'
;MAQLTYGFAEPAPACTLVSHLFPDKIGGRPAWLALDHLPDEAQLVCSSCGQPMAFLLQLYSPLGEDREDCFHRMLFVFMCKSGRCFLKSASASSESPVSSPRPSVPFRVFRSQLAKCNPYYRFFKPFLPTLFPAD
;
A
#
# COMPACT_ATOMS: atom_id res chain seq x y z
N MET A 1 -20.07 3.10 2.60
CA MET A 1 -19.72 3.36 4.02
C MET A 1 -18.26 2.98 4.19
N ALA A 2 -17.42 3.86 4.75
CA ALA A 2 -16.02 3.51 5.00
C ALA A 2 -15.95 2.49 6.16
N GLN A 3 -15.43 1.30 5.89
CA GLN A 3 -15.21 0.27 6.90
C GLN A 3 -13.81 0.47 7.50
N LEU A 4 -13.73 0.50 8.84
CA LEU A 4 -12.47 0.60 9.56
C LEU A 4 -12.09 -0.78 10.10
N THR A 5 -11.00 -1.33 9.59
CA THR A 5 -10.45 -2.62 10.02
C THR A 5 -9.38 -2.40 11.08
N TYR A 6 -9.47 -3.15 12.17
CA TYR A 6 -8.48 -3.16 13.25
C TYR A 6 -7.82 -4.53 13.31
N GLY A 7 -6.59 -4.59 13.81
CA GLY A 7 -5.84 -5.83 13.97
C GLY A 7 -4.53 -5.62 14.70
N PHE A 8 -3.84 -6.73 14.98
CA PHE A 8 -2.51 -6.76 15.57
C PHE A 8 -1.52 -7.35 14.59
N ALA A 9 -0.25 -6.95 14.70
CA ALA A 9 0.80 -7.57 13.92
C ALA A 9 1.15 -8.93 14.51
N GLU A 10 1.06 -9.99 13.70
CA GLU A 10 1.41 -11.36 14.08
C GLU A 10 2.31 -12.01 13.02
N PRO A 11 3.15 -13.00 13.40
CA PRO A 11 3.90 -13.78 12.43
C PRO A 11 2.96 -14.55 11.50
N ALA A 12 3.25 -14.52 10.20
CA ALA A 12 2.50 -15.25 9.18
C ALA A 12 3.44 -16.07 8.28
N PRO A 13 3.02 -17.24 7.78
CA PRO A 13 3.79 -18.02 6.82
C PRO A 13 4.05 -17.22 5.53
N ALA A 14 5.27 -17.26 5.00
CA ALA A 14 5.62 -16.48 3.80
C ALA A 14 4.71 -16.75 2.59
N CYS A 15 4.17 -17.98 2.48
CA CYS A 15 3.25 -18.36 1.41
C CYS A 15 1.89 -17.64 1.47
N THR A 16 1.50 -17.07 2.61
CA THR A 16 0.27 -16.26 2.73
C THR A 16 0.50 -14.79 2.39
N LEU A 17 1.77 -14.35 2.34
CA LEU A 17 2.17 -12.95 2.13
C LEU A 17 2.49 -12.64 0.67
N VAL A 18 1.69 -13.18 -0.26
CA VAL A 18 1.86 -13.10 -1.72
C VAL A 18 0.77 -12.26 -2.39
N SER A 19 1.08 -11.66 -3.55
CA SER A 19 0.24 -10.62 -4.18
C SER A 19 -1.21 -11.00 -4.45
N HIS A 20 -1.52 -12.25 -4.77
CA HIS A 20 -2.88 -12.70 -5.09
C HIS A 20 -3.76 -12.97 -3.87
N LEU A 21 -3.18 -12.95 -2.67
CA LEU A 21 -3.90 -13.04 -1.41
C LEU A 21 -4.15 -11.66 -0.77
N PHE A 22 -3.74 -10.59 -1.46
CA PHE A 22 -3.94 -9.20 -1.04
C PHE A 22 -3.58 -8.93 0.43
N PRO A 23 -2.36 -9.27 0.88
CA PRO A 23 -2.03 -9.25 2.29
C PRO A 23 -1.84 -7.82 2.82
N ASP A 24 -2.30 -7.60 4.05
CA ASP A 24 -1.76 -6.58 4.94
C ASP A 24 -0.47 -7.13 5.57
N LYS A 25 0.65 -6.40 5.46
CA LYS A 25 1.91 -6.88 6.03
C LYS A 25 2.90 -5.78 6.35
N ILE A 26 3.79 -6.08 7.30
CA ILE A 26 4.87 -5.21 7.76
C ILE A 26 6.21 -5.85 7.35
N GLY A 27 7.10 -5.05 6.76
CA GLY A 27 8.44 -5.47 6.37
C GLY A 27 8.50 -6.46 5.21
N GLY A 28 9.70 -7.00 4.96
CA GLY A 28 9.99 -7.90 3.83
C GLY A 28 9.98 -7.19 2.47
N ARG A 29 9.69 -7.94 1.40
CA ARG A 29 9.52 -7.39 0.04
C ARG A 29 8.06 -7.04 -0.23
N PRO A 30 7.74 -5.94 -0.94
CA PRO A 30 6.36 -5.63 -1.30
C PRO A 30 5.73 -6.79 -2.10
N ALA A 31 4.49 -7.14 -1.76
CA ALA A 31 3.64 -7.98 -2.60
C ALA A 31 2.85 -7.05 -3.54
N TRP A 32 3.49 -6.67 -4.65
CA TRP A 32 2.96 -5.69 -5.60
C TRP A 32 1.61 -6.13 -6.17
N LEU A 33 0.65 -5.21 -6.20
CA LEU A 33 -0.70 -5.44 -6.72
C LEU A 33 -0.71 -5.53 -8.26
N ALA A 34 0.06 -4.68 -8.90
CA ALA A 34 0.28 -4.67 -10.34
C ALA A 34 1.78 -4.56 -10.60
N LEU A 35 2.25 -5.06 -11.74
CA LEU A 35 3.65 -4.97 -12.14
C LEU A 35 3.94 -3.77 -13.05
N ASP A 36 2.89 -3.08 -13.50
CA ASP A 36 3.01 -1.81 -14.21
C ASP A 36 3.23 -0.65 -13.24
N HIS A 37 3.97 0.37 -13.70
CA HIS A 37 4.19 1.62 -12.97
C HIS A 37 4.76 1.46 -11.56
N LEU A 38 5.62 0.45 -11.36
CA LEU A 38 6.35 0.29 -10.11
C LEU A 38 7.23 1.52 -9.84
N PRO A 39 7.42 1.90 -8.57
CA PRO A 39 8.33 2.99 -8.21
C PRO A 39 9.75 2.69 -8.68
N ASP A 40 10.39 3.64 -9.34
CA ASP A 40 11.80 3.55 -9.68
C ASP A 40 12.70 3.84 -8.47
N GLU A 41 14.01 3.63 -8.63
CA GLU A 41 14.99 3.86 -7.57
C GLU A 41 15.03 5.32 -7.11
N ALA A 42 14.83 6.28 -8.02
CA ALA A 42 14.84 7.71 -7.72
C ALA A 42 13.61 8.13 -6.92
N GLN A 43 12.49 7.44 -7.07
CA GLN A 43 11.29 7.62 -6.26
C GLN A 43 11.42 7.01 -4.86
N LEU A 44 12.31 6.02 -4.71
CA LEU A 44 12.56 5.27 -3.47
C LEU A 44 13.73 5.80 -2.64
N VAL A 45 14.12 7.07 -2.80
CA VAL A 45 15.07 7.75 -1.93
C VAL A 45 14.41 8.75 -0.98
N CYS A 46 15.00 8.90 0.20
CA CYS A 46 14.56 9.88 1.18
C CYS A 46 14.88 11.31 0.68
N SER A 47 13.88 12.20 0.66
CA SER A 47 14.11 13.61 0.28
C SER A 47 14.99 14.41 1.24
N SER A 48 15.27 13.88 2.44
CA SER A 48 16.10 14.55 3.45
C SER A 48 17.59 14.21 3.33
N CYS A 49 17.92 12.94 3.08
CA CYS A 49 19.31 12.45 3.05
C CYS A 49 19.73 11.79 1.74
N GLY A 50 18.82 11.64 0.77
CA GLY A 50 19.06 10.98 -0.51
C GLY A 50 19.30 9.48 -0.43
N GLN A 51 19.21 8.86 0.76
CA GLN A 51 19.49 7.44 0.92
C GLN A 51 18.28 6.56 0.52
N PRO A 52 18.52 5.33 0.01
CA PRO A 52 17.46 4.38 -0.28
C PRO A 52 16.58 4.09 0.93
N MET A 53 15.27 4.09 0.69
CA MET A 53 14.26 3.85 1.71
C MET A 53 13.98 2.35 1.86
N ALA A 54 13.55 1.94 3.05
CA ALA A 54 13.13 0.58 3.33
C ALA A 54 11.62 0.45 3.18
N PHE A 55 11.15 -0.69 2.66
CA PHE A 55 9.74 -1.04 2.71
C PHE A 55 9.32 -1.23 4.16
N LEU A 56 8.34 -0.43 4.61
CA LEU A 56 7.82 -0.48 5.97
C LEU A 56 6.60 -1.39 6.05
N LEU A 57 5.57 -1.13 5.24
CA LEU A 57 4.33 -1.89 5.26
C LEU A 57 3.52 -1.72 3.99
N GLN A 58 2.56 -2.61 3.78
CA GLN A 58 1.49 -2.45 2.81
C GLN A 58 0.13 -2.72 3.44
N LEU A 59 -0.90 -2.08 2.90
CA LEU A 59 -2.29 -2.20 3.35
C LEU A 59 -3.23 -2.36 2.16
N TYR A 60 -4.00 -3.44 2.16
CA TYR A 60 -5.16 -3.62 1.31
C TYR A 60 -6.32 -2.77 1.83
N SER A 61 -6.74 -1.80 1.04
CA SER A 61 -7.65 -0.74 1.47
C SER A 61 -8.65 -0.40 0.36
N PRO A 62 -9.53 -1.36 -0.01
CA PRO A 62 -10.57 -1.15 -1.02
C PRO A 62 -11.54 -0.04 -0.59
N LEU A 63 -12.13 0.66 -1.57
CA LEU A 63 -13.04 1.78 -1.32
C LEU A 63 -14.52 1.38 -1.24
N GLY A 64 -14.84 0.10 -1.42
CA GLY A 64 -16.20 -0.43 -1.50
C GLY A 64 -16.40 -1.26 -2.77
N GLU A 65 -17.39 -2.17 -2.75
CA GLU A 65 -17.69 -3.04 -3.88
C GLU A 65 -18.33 -2.31 -5.07
N ASP A 66 -18.91 -1.14 -4.81
CA ASP A 66 -19.54 -0.24 -5.79
C ASP A 66 -18.52 0.48 -6.69
N ARG A 67 -17.24 0.50 -6.28
CA ARG A 67 -16.15 1.15 -7.03
C ARG A 67 -15.44 0.17 -7.95
N GLU A 68 -16.07 -0.14 -9.08
CA GLU A 68 -15.51 -1.09 -10.05
C GLU A 68 -14.19 -0.63 -10.68
N ASP A 69 -13.93 0.67 -10.76
CA ASP A 69 -12.66 1.25 -11.22
C ASP A 69 -11.55 1.20 -10.16
N CYS A 70 -11.89 0.91 -8.90
CA CYS A 70 -11.03 0.91 -7.72
C CYS A 70 -11.28 -0.31 -6.83
N PHE A 71 -11.48 -1.47 -7.46
CA PHE A 71 -11.89 -2.68 -6.74
C PHE A 71 -10.79 -3.21 -5.83
N HIS A 72 -9.56 -3.28 -6.35
CA HIS A 72 -8.38 -3.55 -5.53
C HIS A 72 -7.60 -2.26 -5.34
N ARG A 73 -7.31 -1.91 -4.09
CA ARG A 73 -6.50 -0.74 -3.74
C ARG A 73 -5.48 -1.13 -2.69
N MET A 74 -4.21 -0.90 -2.98
CA MET A 74 -3.08 -1.15 -2.10
C MET A 74 -2.31 0.14 -1.84
N LEU A 75 -1.92 0.33 -0.59
CA LEU A 75 -0.96 1.35 -0.19
C LEU A 75 0.37 0.68 0.16
N PHE A 76 1.46 1.20 -0.38
CA PHE A 76 2.81 0.76 -0.05
C PHE A 76 3.54 1.92 0.63
N VAL A 77 4.05 1.68 1.83
CA VAL A 77 4.73 2.69 2.64
C VAL A 77 6.19 2.33 2.76
N PHE A 78 7.04 3.30 2.45
CA PHE A 78 8.49 3.23 2.59
C PHE A 78 8.95 4.29 3.59
N MET A 79 10.00 3.98 4.35
CA MET A 79 10.56 4.88 5.35
C MET A 79 12.08 5.02 5.22
N CYS A 80 12.60 6.18 5.61
CA CYS A 80 14.04 6.36 5.77
C CYS A 80 14.53 5.51 6.94
N LYS A 81 15.73 4.94 6.83
CA LYS A 81 16.38 4.19 7.94
C LYS A 81 17.12 5.10 8.92
N SER A 82 17.37 6.36 8.54
CA SER A 82 18.13 7.31 9.37
C SER A 82 17.21 8.02 10.36
N GLY A 83 17.35 7.71 11.66
CA GLY A 83 16.60 8.37 12.74
C GLY A 83 16.71 9.91 12.73
N ARG A 84 17.84 10.45 12.25
CA ARG A 84 18.06 11.90 12.13
C ARG A 84 17.05 12.58 11.20
N CYS A 85 16.55 11.88 10.19
CA CYS A 85 15.55 12.42 9.27
C CYS A 85 14.16 12.58 9.92
N PHE A 86 13.88 11.83 10.98
CA PHE A 86 12.62 11.92 11.74
C PHE A 86 12.64 13.07 12.75
N LEU A 87 13.83 13.41 13.29
CA LEU A 87 13.99 14.53 14.21
C LEU A 87 13.80 15.88 13.49
N LYS A 88 14.35 16.02 12.28
CA LYS A 88 14.22 17.24 11.47
C LYS A 88 12.77 17.55 11.05
N SER A 89 11.96 16.51 10.83
CA SER A 89 10.54 16.69 10.50
C SER A 89 9.69 17.15 11.69
N ALA A 90 10.10 16.82 12.93
CA ALA A 90 9.37 17.19 14.14
C ALA A 90 9.64 18.62 14.60
N SER A 91 10.83 19.17 14.32
CA SER A 91 11.21 20.54 14.72
C SER A 91 10.79 21.64 13.74
N ALA A 92 10.24 21.28 12.58
CA ALA A 92 9.86 22.22 11.52
C ALA A 92 8.39 22.69 11.60
N SER A 93 7.66 22.31 12.65
CA SER A 93 6.20 22.47 12.75
C SER A 93 5.72 23.67 13.59
N SER A 94 6.45 24.77 13.70
CA SER A 94 5.91 25.96 14.37
C SER A 94 6.02 27.28 13.61
N GLU A 95 7.10 27.62 12.91
CA GLU A 95 7.21 28.97 12.31
C GLU A 95 8.13 28.98 11.09
N SER A 96 7.67 28.52 9.93
CA SER A 96 8.41 28.72 8.67
C SER A 96 7.55 29.45 7.64
N PRO A 97 8.07 30.55 7.06
CA PRO A 97 7.34 31.36 6.10
C PRO A 97 6.96 30.53 4.87
N VAL A 98 5.85 30.89 4.23
CA VAL A 98 5.21 30.25 3.05
C VAL A 98 6.17 30.04 1.85
N SER A 99 7.38 30.61 1.88
CA SER A 99 8.45 30.43 0.88
C SER A 99 9.43 29.28 1.19
N SER A 100 9.30 28.61 2.34
CA SER A 100 10.23 27.56 2.78
C SER A 100 9.88 26.21 2.14
N PRO A 101 10.87 25.37 1.73
CA PRO A 101 10.59 24.02 1.26
C PRO A 101 9.78 23.26 2.31
N ARG A 102 8.71 22.57 1.89
CA ARG A 102 7.87 21.76 2.79
C ARG A 102 8.76 20.84 3.64
N PRO A 103 8.46 20.67 4.94
CA PRO A 103 9.25 19.83 5.82
C PRO A 103 9.39 18.44 5.20
N SER A 104 10.64 18.00 5.03
CA SER A 104 10.94 16.73 4.37
C SER A 104 10.43 15.58 5.24
N VAL A 105 9.29 14.99 4.89
CA VAL A 105 8.79 13.80 5.56
C VAL A 105 9.66 12.59 5.20
N PRO A 106 10.16 11.80 6.17
CA PRO A 106 11.02 10.65 5.91
C PRO A 106 10.23 9.42 5.43
N PHE A 107 9.09 9.63 4.76
CA PHE A 107 8.18 8.61 4.25
C PHE A 107 7.85 8.83 2.77
N ARG A 108 7.63 7.73 2.06
CA ARG A 108 7.06 7.70 0.71
C ARG A 108 5.89 6.74 0.73
N VAL A 109 4.77 7.17 0.14
CA VAL A 109 3.56 6.35 0.04
C VAL A 109 3.20 6.24 -1.42
N PHE A 110 3.08 5.02 -1.91
CA PHE A 110 2.64 4.72 -3.26
C PHE A 110 1.28 4.05 -3.21
N ARG A 111 0.42 4.44 -4.15
CA ARG A 111 -0.91 3.87 -4.32
C ARG A 111 -0.91 3.03 -5.59
N SER A 112 -1.32 1.78 -5.47
CA SER A 112 -1.65 0.93 -6.61
C SER A 112 -3.14 0.63 -6.59
N GLN A 113 -3.78 0.68 -7.75
CA GLN A 113 -5.22 0.48 -7.89
C GLN A 113 -5.50 -0.32 -9.14
N LEU A 114 -6.41 -1.28 -9.04
CA LEU A 114 -6.91 -2.05 -10.18
C LEU A 114 -8.43 -2.05 -10.18
N ALA A 115 -9.00 -1.96 -11.38
CA ALA A 115 -10.41 -2.20 -11.61
C ALA A 115 -10.77 -3.67 -11.33
N LYS A 116 -12.07 -3.94 -11.14
CA LYS A 116 -12.60 -5.28 -10.94
C LYS A 116 -12.25 -6.21 -12.10
N CYS A 117 -12.38 -5.72 -13.32
CA CYS A 117 -11.86 -6.34 -14.52
C CYS A 117 -10.44 -5.80 -14.78
N ASN A 118 -9.43 -6.64 -14.58
CA ASN A 118 -8.03 -6.27 -14.74
C ASN A 118 -7.21 -7.46 -15.28
N PRO A 119 -6.02 -7.22 -15.85
CA PRO A 119 -5.22 -8.29 -16.44
C PRO A 119 -4.48 -9.19 -15.43
N TYR A 120 -4.46 -8.82 -14.15
CA TYR A 120 -3.67 -9.49 -13.11
C TYR A 120 -4.45 -10.57 -12.34
N TYR A 121 -5.68 -10.27 -11.99
CA TYR A 121 -6.52 -11.11 -11.14
C TYR A 121 -7.82 -11.44 -11.86
N ARG A 122 -8.07 -12.73 -12.08
CA ARG A 122 -9.36 -13.17 -12.62
C ARG A 122 -10.42 -13.01 -11.56
N PHE A 123 -11.53 -12.35 -11.90
CA PHE A 123 -12.71 -12.34 -11.06
C PHE A 123 -13.29 -13.76 -11.02
N PHE A 124 -12.99 -14.52 -9.97
CA PHE A 124 -13.67 -15.79 -9.73
C PHE A 124 -15.01 -15.46 -9.09
N LYS A 125 -16.09 -15.40 -9.89
CA LYS A 125 -17.43 -15.51 -9.34
C LYS A 125 -17.58 -16.98 -8.95
N PRO A 126 -17.66 -17.37 -7.67
CA PRO A 126 -18.08 -18.73 -7.36
C PRO A 126 -19.43 -18.91 -8.04
N PHE A 127 -19.51 -19.91 -8.93
CA PHE A 127 -20.80 -20.34 -9.45
C PHE A 127 -21.69 -20.61 -8.25
N LEU A 128 -22.68 -19.75 -8.02
CA LEU A 128 -23.87 -20.18 -7.29
C LEU A 128 -24.44 -21.31 -8.16
N PRO A 129 -24.56 -22.55 -7.65
CA PRO A 129 -25.28 -23.58 -8.37
C PRO A 129 -26.76 -23.19 -8.34
N THR A 130 -27.20 -22.38 -9.29
CA THR A 130 -28.55 -22.56 -9.79
C THR A 130 -28.54 -23.85 -10.60
N LEU A 131 -29.57 -24.67 -10.42
CA LEU A 131 -29.85 -25.98 -11.05
C LEU A 131 -29.57 -27.20 -10.15
N PHE A 132 -30.39 -27.35 -9.11
CA PHE A 132 -31.10 -28.62 -8.98
C PHE A 132 -32.54 -28.36 -9.46
N PRO A 133 -33.03 -29.00 -10.53
CA PRO A 133 -34.46 -29.21 -10.68
C PRO A 133 -34.91 -30.07 -9.50
N ALA A 134 -36.01 -29.70 -8.85
CA ALA A 134 -36.74 -30.63 -8.01
C ALA A 134 -37.35 -31.70 -8.94
N ASP A 135 -36.87 -32.92 -8.83
CA ASP A 135 -37.65 -34.12 -9.17
C ASP A 135 -38.53 -34.50 -7.97
#